data_AF-A0A1E5PTT5-F1
#
_entry.id   AF-A0A1E5PTT5-F1
#
_cell.length_a   1.000
_cell.length_b   1.000
_cell.length_c   1.000
_cell.angle_alpha   90.00
_cell.angle_beta   90.00
_cell.angle_gamma   90.00
#
_symmetry.space_group_name_H-M   'P 1'
#
loop_
_entity.id
_entity.type
_entity.pdbx_description
1 polymer ?
#
loop_
_entity_poly.entity_id
_entity_poly.type
_entity_poly.pdbx_seq_one_letter_code
_entity_poly.pdbx_strand_id
1 'polypeptide(L)'
;MTTFGVAYVGPQAAAATEMPVAVEDFAYPDAAKIQAEQKILLKRGDGHITLVDCAAGTPDILVKSRAGLKNYCFDVNAPKGFVTLEIPSAFGIWTEDFPVKATITTDGTDKTVVDAPANDYKPFGEAGDSGAPSILVELRVTGEDVNPPAPSGDMTLAFTGKLTIGDSKRSCTAALVDPYWVLTAKHCFADNPADTSTVTAGAPKDKTTATVGRTDLATSGGHTTEISQIVPHADRDLVMARLAKPATAVAPVPLSSAAPTAGEALTAVGFGRTRTEWVPSKLHSATFTVGTLTPTSFPMTAKAPADATICQGDAGGPAVRTENGKPALVGITGRSSQGGCLGSGTTTTGASDIRIDGAQNWVKQVRFTTASIKNVNSNRCLYVPWQTAGNDAVVKQYDCAPEYADQLWKVEPVAGGNYQIRNVNSNRCLWVPWQTAGNDAVVKQYDCAPGYADQHWKVEPVAGGNYQIRNVNSNRCLWVPWQTAGNDAVVKQYDCDSRYADQLWKL
;
A
#
# COMPACT_ATOMS: atom_id res chain seq x y z
N MET A 1 -0.91 -58.78 -26.12
CA MET A 1 -1.06 -57.31 -26.15
C MET A 1 -1.26 -56.86 -24.73
N THR A 2 -0.23 -56.27 -24.11
CA THR A 2 -0.31 -55.74 -22.76
C THR A 2 0.07 -54.27 -22.87
N THR A 3 -0.94 -53.41 -22.86
CA THR A 3 -0.80 -51.96 -22.96
C THR A 3 -0.32 -51.40 -21.63
N PHE A 4 0.91 -50.87 -21.59
CA PHE A 4 1.40 -50.06 -20.49
C PHE A 4 0.81 -48.65 -20.62
N GLY A 5 -0.03 -48.26 -19.66
CA GLY A 5 -0.51 -46.88 -19.54
C GLY A 5 0.58 -46.00 -18.93
N VAL A 6 1.03 -44.99 -19.68
CA VAL A 6 1.89 -43.93 -19.16
C VAL A 6 0.98 -42.95 -18.40
N ALA A 7 1.15 -42.87 -17.08
CA ALA A 7 0.50 -41.85 -16.27
C ALA A 7 1.08 -40.47 -16.61
N TYR A 8 0.24 -39.56 -17.11
CA TYR A 8 0.62 -38.18 -17.34
C TYR A 8 0.70 -37.48 -15.98
N VAL A 9 1.91 -37.24 -15.48
CA VAL A 9 2.14 -36.40 -14.30
C VAL A 9 2.05 -34.95 -14.79
N GLY A 10 0.99 -34.25 -14.39
CA GLY A 10 0.84 -32.82 -14.68
C GLY A 10 2.01 -32.01 -14.09
N PRO A 11 2.29 -30.79 -14.59
CA PRO A 11 3.36 -29.96 -14.07
C PRO A 11 3.18 -29.73 -12.57
N GLN A 12 4.18 -30.15 -11.79
CA GLN A 12 4.20 -29.97 -10.35
C GLN A 12 4.47 -28.49 -10.05
N ALA A 13 3.54 -27.86 -9.31
CA ALA A 13 3.73 -26.49 -8.85
C ALA A 13 5.02 -26.37 -8.04
N ALA A 14 5.84 -25.36 -8.31
CA ALA A 14 7.03 -25.07 -7.53
C ALA A 14 6.67 -24.82 -6.05
N ALA A 15 7.54 -25.23 -5.13
CA ALA A 15 7.33 -24.97 -3.70
C ALA A 15 7.30 -23.46 -3.44
N ALA A 16 6.40 -23.02 -2.55
CA ALA A 16 6.14 -21.59 -2.29
C ALA A 16 7.39 -20.76 -1.92
N THR A 17 8.40 -21.38 -1.30
CA THR A 17 9.66 -20.73 -0.89
C THR A 17 10.65 -20.51 -2.03
N GLU A 18 10.49 -21.18 -3.16
CA GLU A 18 11.40 -21.08 -4.32
C GLU A 18 10.96 -20.01 -5.33
N MET A 19 9.70 -19.56 -5.26
CA MET A 19 9.18 -18.52 -6.15
C MET A 19 9.68 -17.13 -5.74
N PRO A 20 10.07 -16.26 -6.70
CA PRO A 20 10.39 -14.87 -6.38
C PRO A 20 9.15 -14.10 -5.90
N VAL A 21 9.38 -12.99 -5.21
CA VAL A 21 8.30 -12.08 -4.83
C VAL A 21 7.71 -11.40 -6.05
N ALA A 22 6.41 -11.14 -6.04
CA ALA A 22 5.70 -10.50 -7.14
C ALA A 22 5.75 -8.96 -7.07
N VAL A 23 6.86 -8.38 -6.60
CA VAL A 23 7.04 -6.91 -6.50
C VAL A 23 7.41 -6.34 -7.86
N GLU A 24 6.78 -5.25 -8.28
CA GLU A 24 7.21 -4.50 -9.45
C GLU A 24 8.49 -3.76 -9.12
N ASP A 25 9.56 -4.13 -9.80
CA ASP A 25 10.86 -3.49 -9.67
C ASP A 25 11.11 -2.46 -10.78
N PHE A 26 10.16 -2.24 -11.69
CA PHE A 26 10.29 -1.36 -12.84
C PHE A 26 11.45 -1.70 -13.75
N ALA A 27 11.95 -2.94 -13.75
CA ALA A 27 12.96 -3.37 -14.72
C ALA A 27 12.37 -3.42 -16.13
N TYR A 28 13.07 -2.84 -17.10
CA TYR A 28 12.57 -2.74 -18.48
C TYR A 28 12.43 -4.14 -19.10
N PRO A 29 11.27 -4.50 -19.67
CA PRO A 29 11.04 -5.81 -20.28
C PRO A 29 12.01 -6.09 -21.43
N ASP A 30 12.57 -7.30 -21.48
CA ASP A 30 13.50 -7.75 -22.53
C ASP A 30 14.77 -6.91 -22.69
N ALA A 31 15.17 -6.14 -21.67
CA ALA A 31 16.34 -5.25 -21.71
C ALA A 31 17.63 -5.91 -22.21
N ALA A 32 17.93 -7.15 -21.79
CA ALA A 32 19.12 -7.88 -22.21
C ALA A 32 19.09 -8.23 -23.72
N LYS A 33 17.92 -8.60 -24.24
CA LYS A 33 17.73 -8.88 -25.67
C LYS A 33 17.90 -7.60 -26.48
N ILE A 34 17.26 -6.50 -26.05
CA ILE A 34 17.38 -5.18 -26.68
C ILE A 34 18.84 -4.71 -26.69
N GLN A 35 19.58 -4.92 -25.60
CA GLN A 35 21.00 -4.58 -25.56
C GLN A 35 21.82 -5.37 -26.56
N ALA A 36 21.56 -6.67 -26.70
CA ALA A 36 22.26 -7.52 -27.64
C ALA A 36 22.00 -7.10 -29.09
N GLU A 37 20.75 -6.77 -29.43
CA GLU A 37 20.28 -6.47 -30.79
C GLU A 37 20.50 -5.00 -31.20
N GLN A 38 20.14 -4.05 -30.32
CA GLN A 38 20.11 -2.63 -30.63
C GLN A 38 21.33 -1.85 -30.12
N LYS A 39 22.16 -2.45 -29.26
CA LYS A 39 23.38 -1.84 -28.67
C LYS A 39 23.10 -0.62 -27.77
N ILE A 40 21.93 -0.59 -27.16
CA ILE A 40 21.54 0.38 -26.14
C ILE A 40 21.14 -0.34 -24.86
N LEU A 41 21.28 0.30 -23.71
CA LEU A 41 20.83 -0.28 -22.44
C LEU A 41 19.50 0.36 -22.05
N LEU A 42 18.45 -0.42 -21.90
CA LEU A 42 17.23 0.01 -21.23
C LEU A 42 17.25 -0.54 -19.81
N LYS A 43 17.05 0.31 -18.81
CA LYS A 43 17.24 -0.07 -17.40
C LYS A 43 15.91 -0.22 -16.70
N ARG A 44 15.19 0.89 -16.55
CA ARG A 44 13.97 0.96 -15.75
C ARG A 44 12.98 1.98 -16.30
N GLY A 45 11.70 1.82 -16.02
CA GLY A 45 10.67 2.78 -16.41
C GLY A 45 9.30 2.40 -15.87
N ASP A 46 8.32 3.26 -16.06
CA ASP A 46 6.95 3.06 -15.57
C ASP A 46 5.97 2.60 -16.66
N GLY A 47 6.48 2.09 -17.79
CA GLY A 47 5.65 1.58 -18.89
C GLY A 47 4.99 2.65 -19.76
N HIS A 48 5.17 3.93 -19.44
CA HIS A 48 4.60 5.04 -20.21
C HIS A 48 5.51 5.54 -21.34
N ILE A 49 6.75 5.09 -21.39
CA ILE A 49 7.69 5.32 -22.49
C ILE A 49 8.28 3.97 -22.91
N THR A 50 7.97 3.51 -24.12
CA THR A 50 8.40 2.20 -24.62
C THR A 50 9.10 2.30 -25.95
N LEU A 51 10.23 1.60 -26.11
CA LEU A 51 10.98 1.51 -27.36
C LEU A 51 10.11 0.87 -28.45
N VAL A 52 10.06 1.49 -29.61
CA VAL A 52 9.37 1.02 -30.81
C VAL A 52 10.28 1.06 -32.03
N ASP A 53 9.88 0.38 -33.10
CA ASP A 53 10.56 0.49 -34.38
C ASP A 53 10.26 1.86 -35.02
N CYS A 54 11.32 2.61 -35.32
CA CYS A 54 11.23 3.90 -36.01
C CYS A 54 10.54 3.82 -37.38
N ALA A 55 10.47 2.63 -38.00
CA ALA A 55 9.79 2.43 -39.27
C ALA A 55 8.29 2.10 -39.13
N ALA A 56 7.80 1.81 -37.92
CA ALA A 56 6.43 1.35 -37.70
C ALA A 56 5.37 2.47 -37.72
N GLY A 57 5.79 3.73 -37.72
CA GLY A 57 4.89 4.90 -37.70
C GLY A 57 5.63 6.18 -37.35
N THR A 58 4.89 7.23 -37.00
CA THR A 58 5.45 8.45 -36.41
C THR A 58 5.62 8.22 -34.91
N PRO A 59 6.86 8.21 -34.38
CA PRO A 59 7.09 7.99 -32.96
C PRO A 59 6.87 9.26 -32.15
N ASP A 60 6.42 9.12 -30.90
CA ASP A 60 6.22 10.27 -29.99
C ASP A 60 7.54 10.92 -29.57
N ILE A 61 8.61 10.13 -29.48
CA ILE A 61 9.97 10.57 -29.19
C ILE A 61 10.94 9.92 -30.17
N LEU A 62 11.77 10.71 -30.84
CA LEU A 62 12.90 10.22 -31.65
C LEU A 62 14.21 10.78 -31.12
N VAL A 63 15.11 9.89 -30.71
CA VAL A 63 16.47 10.22 -30.28
C VAL A 63 17.47 9.88 -31.38
N LYS A 64 18.29 10.85 -31.76
CA LYS A 64 19.37 10.67 -32.75
C LYS A 64 20.67 10.31 -32.07
N SER A 65 21.36 9.30 -32.59
CA SER A 65 22.68 8.88 -32.11
C SER A 65 23.68 8.71 -33.26
N ARG A 66 24.92 9.15 -33.04
CA ARG A 66 26.03 8.85 -33.95
C ARG A 66 26.51 7.42 -33.82
N ALA A 67 26.30 6.79 -32.67
CA ALA A 67 26.69 5.41 -32.46
C ALA A 67 25.87 4.51 -33.41
N GLY A 68 26.56 3.94 -34.39
CA GLY A 68 25.94 3.12 -35.43
C GLY A 68 25.05 3.90 -36.42
N LEU A 69 25.08 5.24 -36.41
CA LEU A 69 24.22 6.11 -37.24
C LEU A 69 22.72 5.75 -37.15
N LYS A 70 22.24 5.50 -35.93
CA LYS A 70 20.87 5.04 -35.66
C LYS A 70 20.00 6.12 -35.02
N ASN A 71 18.70 6.00 -35.28
CA ASN A 71 17.66 6.66 -34.48
C ASN A 71 17.04 5.62 -33.55
N TYR A 72 16.62 6.07 -32.37
CA TYR A 72 15.87 5.28 -31.40
C TYR A 72 14.54 5.96 -31.14
N CYS A 73 13.46 5.21 -31.26
CA CYS A 73 12.11 5.74 -31.25
C CYS A 73 11.32 5.17 -30.09
N PHE A 74 10.51 6.01 -29.45
CA PHE A 74 9.70 5.62 -28.31
C PHE A 74 8.28 6.14 -28.48
N ASP A 75 7.32 5.32 -28.07
CA ASP A 75 5.92 5.70 -27.90
C ASP A 75 5.67 6.16 -26.47
N VAL A 76 4.74 7.09 -26.32
CA VAL A 76 4.29 7.68 -25.06
C VAL A 76 2.79 7.46 -24.91
N ASN A 77 2.38 6.69 -23.91
CA ASN A 77 0.96 6.35 -23.71
C ASN A 77 0.29 7.09 -22.54
N ALA A 78 1.02 8.01 -21.90
CA ALA A 78 0.50 8.83 -20.81
C ALA A 78 1.18 10.21 -20.75
N PRO A 79 0.50 11.25 -20.24
CA PRO A 79 1.06 12.60 -20.15
C PRO A 79 2.25 12.70 -19.19
N LYS A 80 2.51 11.69 -18.37
CA LYS A 80 3.70 11.59 -17.52
C LYS A 80 4.24 10.18 -17.60
N GLY A 81 5.56 10.07 -17.64
CA GLY A 81 6.25 8.80 -17.74
C GLY A 81 7.74 8.98 -17.63
N PHE A 82 8.46 7.90 -17.34
CA PHE A 82 9.91 7.92 -17.43
C PHE A 82 10.48 6.59 -17.90
N VAL A 83 11.63 6.69 -18.55
CA VAL A 83 12.51 5.57 -18.82
C VAL A 83 13.95 5.99 -18.58
N THR A 84 14.70 5.14 -17.89
CA THR A 84 16.14 5.25 -17.69
C THR A 84 16.83 4.28 -18.63
N LEU A 85 17.89 4.76 -19.27
CA LEU A 85 18.54 4.06 -20.37
C LEU A 85 20.01 4.49 -20.49
N GLU A 86 20.71 3.97 -21.48
CA GLU A 86 21.97 4.51 -21.99
C GLU A 86 21.93 4.40 -23.51
N ILE A 87 21.80 5.55 -24.18
CA ILE A 87 22.04 5.68 -25.62
C ILE A 87 23.36 6.43 -25.80
N PRO A 88 24.43 5.76 -26.26
CA PRO A 88 25.72 6.39 -26.47
C PRO A 88 25.70 7.35 -27.65
N SER A 89 26.54 8.37 -27.60
CA SER A 89 26.69 9.40 -28.64
C SER A 89 25.36 9.99 -29.11
N ALA A 90 24.41 10.18 -28.18
CA ALA A 90 23.16 10.84 -28.44
C ALA A 90 23.41 12.34 -28.64
N PHE A 91 22.72 12.96 -29.61
CA PHE A 91 22.98 14.35 -29.98
C PHE A 91 21.72 15.18 -30.31
N GLY A 92 20.53 14.57 -30.25
CA GLY A 92 19.31 15.32 -30.47
C GLY A 92 18.08 14.49 -30.19
N ILE A 93 16.99 15.21 -29.89
CA ILE A 93 15.67 14.64 -29.61
C ILE A 93 14.63 15.44 -30.40
N TRP A 94 13.69 14.71 -31.00
CA TRP A 94 12.42 15.22 -31.50
C TRP A 94 11.31 14.70 -30.59
N THR A 95 10.31 15.52 -30.33
CA THR A 95 9.10 15.11 -29.59
C THR A 95 7.85 15.53 -30.34
N GLU A 96 6.77 14.78 -30.19
CA GLU A 96 5.45 15.07 -30.75
C GLU A 96 4.56 15.77 -29.70
N ASP A 97 3.64 15.04 -29.06
CA ASP A 97 2.54 15.64 -28.30
C ASP A 97 2.94 16.15 -26.89
N PHE A 98 3.98 15.57 -26.29
CA PHE A 98 4.35 15.88 -24.92
C PHE A 98 5.77 16.43 -24.80
N PRO A 99 5.99 17.47 -23.95
CA PRO A 99 7.32 17.92 -23.65
C PRO A 99 8.09 16.83 -22.87
N VAL A 100 9.40 16.75 -23.14
CA VAL A 100 10.27 15.73 -22.56
C VAL A 100 11.50 16.39 -21.95
N LYS A 101 11.86 15.95 -20.75
CA LYS A 101 13.16 16.21 -20.15
C LYS A 101 14.10 15.05 -20.46
N ALA A 102 15.15 15.35 -21.22
CA ALA A 102 16.20 14.40 -21.57
C ALA A 102 17.42 14.65 -20.67
N THR A 103 17.76 13.70 -19.81
CA THR A 103 18.97 13.80 -18.97
C THR A 103 20.14 13.15 -19.68
N ILE A 104 21.22 13.89 -19.89
CA ILE A 104 22.44 13.43 -20.54
C ILE A 104 23.65 13.50 -19.61
N THR A 105 24.71 12.76 -19.93
CA THR A 105 26.02 12.87 -19.28
C THR A 105 27.14 12.83 -20.33
N THR A 106 28.25 13.54 -20.11
CA THR A 106 29.41 13.59 -21.01
C THR A 106 30.59 12.76 -20.50
N ASP A 107 30.68 12.52 -19.19
CA ASP A 107 31.77 11.82 -18.51
C ASP A 107 31.28 10.62 -17.67
N GLY A 108 29.96 10.38 -17.64
CA GLY A 108 29.32 9.34 -16.84
C GLY A 108 28.97 9.76 -15.41
N THR A 109 29.39 10.94 -14.97
CA THR A 109 29.21 11.45 -13.61
C THR A 109 28.32 12.68 -13.57
N ASP A 110 28.61 13.70 -14.38
CA ASP A 110 27.85 14.94 -14.41
C ASP A 110 26.61 14.78 -15.28
N LYS A 111 25.45 15.15 -14.74
CA LYS A 111 24.16 15.06 -15.42
C LYS A 111 23.63 16.44 -15.78
N THR A 112 23.27 16.61 -17.04
CA THR A 112 22.62 17.81 -17.58
C THR A 112 21.22 17.47 -18.05
N VAL A 113 20.23 18.27 -17.65
CA VAL A 113 18.85 18.12 -18.11
C VAL A 113 18.63 19.04 -19.32
N VAL A 114 18.15 18.47 -20.40
CA VAL A 114 17.76 19.16 -21.63
C VAL A 114 16.24 19.17 -21.69
N ASP A 115 15.66 20.37 -21.64
CA ASP A 115 14.22 20.55 -21.84
C ASP A 115 13.92 20.56 -23.36
N ALA A 116 13.22 19.53 -23.83
CA ALA A 116 12.72 19.39 -25.19
C ALA A 116 11.23 19.76 -25.23
N PRO A 117 10.85 20.87 -25.90
CA PRO A 117 9.44 21.25 -26.07
C PRO A 117 8.69 20.24 -26.95
N ALA A 118 7.39 20.11 -26.72
CA ALA A 118 6.47 19.38 -27.60
C ALA A 118 6.53 19.93 -29.05
N ASN A 119 6.44 19.04 -30.03
CA ASN A 119 6.44 19.33 -31.46
C ASN A 119 7.65 20.16 -31.92
N ASP A 120 8.83 19.85 -31.37
CA ASP A 120 10.06 20.56 -31.67
C ASP A 120 11.29 19.62 -31.65
N TYR A 121 12.34 20.06 -32.36
CA TYR A 121 13.65 19.45 -32.34
C TYR A 121 14.57 20.17 -31.34
N LYS A 122 15.14 19.41 -30.40
CA LYS A 122 16.15 19.93 -29.49
C LYS A 122 17.51 19.24 -29.71
N PRO A 123 18.54 19.96 -30.19
CA PRO A 123 19.89 19.43 -30.21
C PRO A 123 20.52 19.43 -28.81
N PHE A 124 21.41 18.48 -28.55
CA PHE A 124 22.24 18.42 -27.35
C PHE A 124 23.55 17.67 -27.62
N GLY A 125 24.41 17.53 -26.61
CA GLY A 125 25.71 16.88 -26.77
C GLY A 125 26.54 17.56 -27.85
N GLU A 126 27.04 16.78 -28.82
CA GLU A 126 27.92 17.27 -29.89
C GLU A 126 27.23 18.23 -30.87
N ALA A 127 25.90 18.16 -30.99
CA ALA A 127 25.14 19.06 -31.83
C ALA A 127 24.59 20.27 -31.06
N GLY A 128 24.78 20.30 -29.74
CA GLY A 128 24.42 21.43 -28.87
C GLY A 128 25.64 22.25 -28.43
N ASP A 129 25.42 23.16 -27.48
CA ASP A 129 26.41 24.16 -27.07
C ASP A 129 27.71 23.57 -26.51
N SER A 130 27.65 22.36 -25.93
CA SER A 130 28.84 21.70 -25.37
C SER A 130 29.83 21.23 -26.43
N GLY A 131 29.35 20.90 -27.64
CA GLY A 131 30.16 20.26 -28.69
C GLY A 131 30.73 18.88 -28.32
N ALA A 132 30.45 18.36 -27.12
CA ALA A 132 31.01 17.11 -26.61
C ALA A 132 30.06 15.91 -26.83
N PRO A 133 30.55 14.71 -27.15
CA PRO A 133 29.73 13.51 -27.19
C PRO A 133 29.00 13.30 -25.86
N SER A 134 27.73 12.86 -25.93
CA SER A 134 26.91 12.63 -24.74
C SER A 134 26.27 11.25 -24.73
N ILE A 135 25.95 10.75 -23.54
CA ILE A 135 25.13 9.57 -23.31
C ILE A 135 23.79 10.05 -22.76
N LEU A 136 22.69 9.68 -23.42
CA LEU A 136 21.35 9.92 -22.90
C LEU A 136 21.03 8.86 -21.83
N VAL A 137 20.71 9.31 -20.62
CA VAL A 137 20.53 8.45 -19.44
C VAL A 137 19.11 8.38 -18.89
N GLU A 138 18.26 9.37 -19.19
CA GLU A 138 16.84 9.36 -18.82
C GLU A 138 16.02 10.16 -19.83
N LEU A 139 14.84 9.65 -20.15
CA LEU A 139 13.74 10.40 -20.76
C LEU A 139 12.62 10.49 -19.75
N ARG A 140 12.08 11.69 -19.54
CA ARG A 140 10.94 11.94 -18.67
C ARG A 140 9.93 12.82 -19.37
N VAL A 141 8.75 12.28 -19.63
CA VAL A 141 7.62 13.03 -20.18
C VAL A 141 7.02 13.88 -19.06
N THR A 142 6.81 15.17 -19.33
CA THR A 142 6.35 16.15 -18.32
C THR A 142 5.06 16.87 -18.71
N GLY A 143 4.21 16.22 -19.50
CA GLY A 143 2.87 16.71 -19.79
C GLY A 143 1.98 16.78 -18.55
N GLU A 144 0.84 17.47 -18.70
CA GLU A 144 -0.18 17.56 -17.67
C GLU A 144 -1.43 16.79 -18.10
N ASP A 145 -1.98 16.00 -17.19
CA ASP A 145 -3.33 15.48 -17.34
C ASP A 145 -4.30 16.55 -16.80
N VAL A 146 -4.73 17.45 -17.69
CA VAL A 146 -5.55 18.61 -17.30
C VAL A 146 -7.02 18.26 -17.07
N ASN A 147 -7.47 17.04 -17.41
CA ASN A 147 -8.85 16.61 -17.16
C ASN A 147 -8.99 15.07 -17.09
N PRO A 148 -8.45 14.42 -16.04
CA PRO A 148 -8.55 12.97 -15.93
C PRO A 148 -10.01 12.52 -15.83
N PRO A 149 -10.41 11.45 -16.55
CA PRO A 149 -11.79 10.99 -16.58
C PRO A 149 -12.30 10.63 -15.18
N ALA A 150 -13.61 10.76 -14.95
CA ALA A 150 -14.22 10.27 -13.72
C ALA A 150 -14.14 8.74 -13.64
N PRO A 151 -14.06 8.13 -12.44
CA PRO A 151 -14.14 6.68 -12.29
C PRO A 151 -15.44 6.13 -12.90
N SER A 152 -15.35 5.01 -13.61
CA SER A 152 -16.49 4.34 -14.23
C SER A 152 -16.36 2.81 -14.11
N GLY A 153 -17.48 2.09 -14.26
CA GLY A 153 -17.52 0.63 -14.17
C GLY A 153 -17.80 0.07 -12.76
N ASP A 154 -17.55 -1.22 -12.59
CA ASP A 154 -17.78 -1.91 -11.31
C ASP A 154 -16.71 -1.50 -10.27
N MET A 155 -17.18 -0.97 -9.13
CA MET A 155 -16.34 -0.50 -8.03
C MET A 155 -16.26 -1.50 -6.87
N THR A 156 -16.81 -2.71 -7.02
CA THR A 156 -16.89 -3.73 -5.97
C THR A 156 -15.52 -4.10 -5.38
N LEU A 157 -14.46 -4.03 -6.19
CA LEU A 157 -13.09 -4.34 -5.80
C LEU A 157 -12.21 -3.10 -5.58
N ALA A 158 -12.78 -1.89 -5.53
CA ALA A 158 -12.05 -0.64 -5.42
C ALA A 158 -11.36 -0.42 -4.05
N PHE A 159 -11.56 -1.31 -3.08
CA PHE A 159 -10.69 -1.37 -1.89
C PHE A 159 -9.26 -1.80 -2.25
N THR A 160 -9.05 -2.42 -3.42
CA THR A 160 -7.73 -2.75 -3.94
C THR A 160 -7.04 -1.46 -4.37
N GLY A 161 -5.79 -1.29 -3.95
CA GLY A 161 -5.00 -0.11 -4.22
C GLY A 161 -3.59 -0.43 -4.70
N LYS A 162 -2.92 0.60 -5.21
CA LYS A 162 -1.51 0.54 -5.60
C LYS A 162 -0.65 1.30 -4.59
N LEU A 163 0.48 0.70 -4.24
CA LEU A 163 1.56 1.31 -3.47
C LEU A 163 2.69 1.69 -4.42
N THR A 164 3.10 2.95 -4.38
CA THR A 164 4.31 3.45 -5.04
C THR A 164 5.33 3.76 -3.97
N ILE A 165 6.48 3.10 -4.00
CA ILE A 165 7.48 3.12 -2.93
C ILE A 165 8.80 3.65 -3.48
N GLY A 166 9.36 4.66 -2.80
CA GLY A 166 10.64 5.28 -3.09
C GLY A 166 10.70 5.94 -4.46
N ASP A 167 9.70 6.76 -4.81
CA ASP A 167 9.61 7.47 -6.10
C ASP A 167 9.82 6.54 -7.30
N SER A 168 9.00 5.49 -7.38
CA SER A 168 9.07 4.44 -8.41
C SER A 168 10.35 3.57 -8.36
N LYS A 169 10.93 3.42 -7.16
CA LYS A 169 11.89 2.33 -6.87
C LYS A 169 11.21 0.97 -6.96
N ARG A 170 9.96 0.86 -6.50
CA ARG A 170 9.15 -0.36 -6.59
C ARG A 170 7.65 -0.07 -6.46
N SER A 171 6.83 -1.04 -6.85
CA SER A 171 5.38 -0.99 -6.63
C SER A 171 4.81 -2.34 -6.17
N CYS A 172 3.76 -2.25 -5.36
CA CYS A 172 2.96 -3.36 -4.88
C CYS A 172 1.48 -3.01 -4.99
N THR A 173 0.63 -4.01 -4.86
CA THR A 173 -0.80 -3.87 -4.62
C THR A 173 -1.07 -3.93 -3.11
N ALA A 174 -2.23 -3.43 -2.66
CA ALA A 174 -2.69 -3.50 -1.28
C ALA A 174 -4.22 -3.60 -1.21
N ALA A 175 -4.75 -3.95 -0.05
CA ALA A 175 -6.19 -4.01 0.22
C ALA A 175 -6.58 -3.10 1.38
N LEU A 176 -7.50 -2.16 1.18
CA LEU A 176 -8.05 -1.33 2.25
C LEU A 176 -8.90 -2.17 3.20
N VAL A 177 -8.48 -2.28 4.46
CA VAL A 177 -9.16 -3.08 5.51
C VAL A 177 -9.75 -2.21 6.63
N ASP A 178 -9.42 -0.93 6.63
CA ASP A 178 -9.94 0.13 7.49
C ASP A 178 -9.76 1.49 6.79
N PRO A 179 -10.55 2.54 7.06
CA PRO A 179 -10.33 3.85 6.45
C PRO A 179 -8.91 4.40 6.62
N TYR A 180 -8.17 4.00 7.66
CA TYR A 180 -6.78 4.37 7.85
C TYR A 180 -5.76 3.31 7.45
N TRP A 181 -6.17 2.11 7.08
CA TRP A 181 -5.21 1.00 6.93
C TRP A 181 -5.44 0.17 5.69
N VAL A 182 -4.35 -0.02 4.96
CA VAL A 182 -4.25 -1.05 3.93
C VAL A 182 -3.42 -2.23 4.46
N LEU A 183 -3.79 -3.44 4.06
CA LEU A 183 -3.05 -4.66 4.28
C LEU A 183 -2.30 -5.02 2.98
N THR A 184 -1.03 -5.40 3.10
CA THR A 184 -0.18 -5.78 1.97
C THR A 184 0.91 -6.74 2.43
N ALA A 185 1.79 -7.16 1.51
CA ALA A 185 2.90 -8.05 1.84
C ALA A 185 4.05 -7.28 2.52
N LYS A 186 4.66 -7.88 3.55
CA LYS A 186 5.72 -7.23 4.34
C LYS A 186 6.96 -6.94 3.48
N HIS A 187 7.29 -7.85 2.56
CA HIS A 187 8.42 -7.68 1.65
C HIS A 187 8.35 -6.45 0.74
N CYS A 188 7.17 -5.84 0.55
CA CYS A 188 7.05 -4.57 -0.17
C CYS A 188 7.87 -3.46 0.48
N PHE A 189 8.07 -3.50 1.80
CA PHE A 189 8.81 -2.49 2.56
C PHE A 189 10.23 -2.93 2.96
N ALA A 190 10.67 -4.12 2.58
CA ALA A 190 12.00 -4.62 2.89
C ALA A 190 13.07 -3.99 1.98
N ASP A 191 14.29 -3.78 2.45
CA ASP A 191 15.38 -3.33 1.57
C ASP A 191 15.67 -4.36 0.46
N ASN A 192 15.75 -5.63 0.87
CA ASN A 192 15.76 -6.78 -0.03
C ASN A 192 14.41 -7.49 0.10
N PRO A 193 13.55 -7.47 -0.93
CA PRO A 193 12.25 -8.16 -0.87
C PRO A 193 12.32 -9.67 -0.59
N ALA A 194 13.48 -10.33 -0.81
CA ALA A 194 13.65 -11.73 -0.44
C ALA A 194 13.89 -11.94 1.07
N ASP A 195 14.24 -10.88 1.82
CA ASP A 195 14.54 -10.91 3.25
C ASP A 195 13.75 -9.83 4.02
N THR A 196 12.72 -10.27 4.73
CA THR A 196 11.84 -9.37 5.50
C THR A 196 12.29 -9.13 6.94
N SER A 197 13.44 -9.68 7.36
CA SER A 197 13.92 -9.59 8.75
C SER A 197 14.24 -8.16 9.18
N THR A 198 14.48 -7.26 8.21
CA THR A 198 14.82 -5.85 8.42
C THR A 198 13.60 -4.94 8.54
N VAL A 199 12.39 -5.45 8.26
CA VAL A 199 11.16 -4.64 8.31
C VAL A 199 10.69 -4.50 9.75
N THR A 200 10.79 -3.29 10.30
CA THR A 200 10.36 -2.96 11.67
C THR A 200 9.12 -2.06 11.66
N ALA A 201 8.41 -2.02 12.79
CA ALA A 201 7.28 -1.10 12.95
C ALA A 201 7.77 0.35 13.04
N GLY A 202 7.08 1.29 12.38
CA GLY A 202 7.47 2.70 12.34
C GLY A 202 7.13 3.35 11.00
N ALA A 203 7.71 4.52 10.72
CA ALA A 203 7.59 5.12 9.39
C ALA A 203 8.30 4.23 8.34
N PRO A 204 7.76 4.11 7.11
CA PRO A 204 8.46 3.38 6.06
C PRO A 204 9.78 4.08 5.70
N LYS A 205 10.83 3.29 5.42
CA LYS A 205 12.16 3.80 5.06
C LYS A 205 12.16 4.63 3.78
N ASP A 206 11.50 4.10 2.75
CA ASP A 206 11.28 4.78 1.48
C ASP A 206 9.92 5.50 1.54
N LYS A 207 9.86 6.75 1.06
CA LYS A 207 8.58 7.48 0.91
C LYS A 207 7.60 6.63 0.12
N THR A 208 6.40 6.42 0.67
CA THR A 208 5.41 5.53 0.06
C THR A 208 4.08 6.23 -0.08
N THR A 209 3.46 6.13 -1.26
CA THR A 209 2.11 6.64 -1.54
C THR A 209 1.18 5.47 -1.83
N ALA A 210 -0.02 5.51 -1.29
CA ALA A 210 -1.10 4.57 -1.57
C ALA A 210 -2.23 5.27 -2.32
N THR A 211 -2.76 4.61 -3.35
CA THR A 211 -3.98 5.01 -4.06
C THR A 211 -5.00 3.89 -3.98
N VAL A 212 -6.18 4.17 -3.42
CA VAL A 212 -7.33 3.25 -3.30
C VAL A 212 -8.60 3.92 -3.84
N GLY A 213 -9.67 3.16 -4.05
CA GLY A 213 -10.98 3.71 -4.40
C GLY A 213 -11.16 4.06 -5.87
N ARG A 214 -10.33 3.49 -6.77
CA ARG A 214 -10.50 3.57 -8.22
C ARG A 214 -9.98 2.30 -8.89
N THR A 215 -10.67 1.85 -9.93
CA THR A 215 -10.31 0.69 -10.76
C THR A 215 -9.47 1.07 -11.97
N ASP A 216 -9.28 2.36 -12.24
CA ASP A 216 -8.31 2.87 -13.19
C ASP A 216 -7.56 4.04 -12.54
N LEU A 217 -6.24 3.88 -12.38
CA LEU A 217 -5.38 4.86 -11.73
C LEU A 217 -5.24 6.16 -12.51
N ALA A 218 -5.60 6.18 -13.80
CA ALA A 218 -5.64 7.38 -14.63
C ALA A 218 -6.90 8.26 -14.38
N THR A 219 -7.87 7.80 -13.59
CA THR A 219 -9.10 8.57 -13.31
C THR A 219 -8.93 9.54 -12.13
N SER A 220 -9.81 10.54 -11.99
CA SER A 220 -9.70 11.63 -11.00
C SER A 220 -10.23 11.34 -9.58
N GLY A 221 -11.04 10.30 -9.37
CA GLY A 221 -11.75 10.05 -8.08
C GLY A 221 -11.19 8.87 -7.29
N GLY A 222 -11.32 8.83 -5.95
CA GLY A 222 -10.69 7.82 -5.08
C GLY A 222 -9.89 8.51 -3.97
N HIS A 223 -8.91 7.83 -3.37
CA HIS A 223 -8.11 8.39 -2.29
C HIS A 223 -6.63 8.09 -2.47
N THR A 224 -5.82 9.14 -2.56
CA THR A 224 -4.36 9.06 -2.66
C THR A 224 -3.72 9.77 -1.47
N THR A 225 -2.86 9.07 -0.74
CA THR A 225 -2.17 9.64 0.42
C THR A 225 -0.87 8.90 0.72
N GLU A 226 0.00 9.52 1.52
CA GLU A 226 1.25 8.88 1.96
C GLU A 226 0.97 7.80 3.02
N ILE A 227 1.88 6.82 3.11
CA ILE A 227 1.92 5.88 4.23
C ILE A 227 2.74 6.50 5.35
N SER A 228 2.10 6.72 6.48
CA SER A 228 2.70 7.34 7.68
C SER A 228 3.36 6.34 8.61
N GLN A 229 2.92 5.07 8.58
CA GLN A 229 3.39 4.04 9.48
C GLN A 229 3.18 2.66 8.86
N ILE A 230 4.07 1.72 9.16
CA ILE A 230 3.90 0.29 8.91
C ILE A 230 3.97 -0.47 10.23
N VAL A 231 3.20 -1.56 10.31
CA VAL A 231 3.22 -2.51 11.42
C VAL A 231 3.34 -3.91 10.83
N PRO A 232 4.55 -4.52 10.84
CA PRO A 232 4.75 -5.87 10.36
C PRO A 232 4.10 -6.89 11.30
N HIS A 233 3.47 -7.92 10.75
CA HIS A 233 3.05 -9.09 11.51
C HIS A 233 4.29 -9.88 11.96
N ALA A 234 4.32 -10.47 13.15
CA ALA A 234 5.48 -11.21 13.64
C ALA A 234 5.86 -12.38 12.71
N ASP A 235 4.93 -13.32 12.50
CA ASP A 235 5.25 -14.62 11.90
C ASP A 235 4.79 -14.79 10.43
N ARG A 236 4.30 -13.73 9.81
CA ARG A 236 3.78 -13.76 8.43
C ARG A 236 4.42 -12.65 7.62
N ASP A 237 4.55 -12.85 6.32
CA ASP A 237 4.97 -11.84 5.35
C ASP A 237 3.83 -10.83 5.08
N LEU A 238 3.29 -10.27 6.16
CA LEU A 238 2.11 -9.42 6.18
C LEU A 238 2.44 -8.12 6.92
N VAL A 239 1.92 -7.01 6.43
CA VAL A 239 2.10 -5.69 7.05
C VAL A 239 0.84 -4.86 6.92
N MET A 240 0.50 -4.16 8.00
CA MET A 240 -0.52 -3.12 8.00
C MET A 240 0.17 -1.79 7.73
N ALA A 241 -0.26 -1.06 6.71
CA ALA A 241 0.28 0.24 6.34
C ALA A 241 -0.77 1.33 6.55
N ARG A 242 -0.44 2.33 7.38
CA ARG A 242 -1.35 3.41 7.80
C ARG A 242 -1.33 4.54 6.78
N LEU A 243 -2.49 4.82 6.20
CA LEU A 243 -2.77 6.00 5.40
C LEU A 243 -2.64 7.27 6.25
N ALA A 244 -1.90 8.27 5.78
CA ALA A 244 -1.73 9.54 6.48
C ALA A 244 -3.06 10.33 6.57
N LYS A 245 -3.94 10.16 5.58
CA LYS A 245 -5.33 10.66 5.58
C LYS A 245 -6.31 9.50 5.40
N PRO A 246 -7.49 9.50 6.04
CA PRO A 246 -8.41 8.38 5.93
C PRO A 246 -9.13 8.35 4.57
N ALA A 247 -9.31 7.16 4.01
CA ALA A 247 -10.10 6.89 2.82
C ALA A 247 -11.58 6.66 3.18
N THR A 248 -12.25 7.67 3.75
CA THR A 248 -13.63 7.52 4.29
C THR A 248 -14.70 7.25 3.23
N ALA A 249 -14.44 7.59 1.97
CA ALA A 249 -15.33 7.37 0.83
C ALA A 249 -15.17 5.98 0.18
N VAL A 250 -14.23 5.17 0.64
CA VAL A 250 -13.94 3.84 0.07
C VAL A 250 -14.32 2.78 1.09
N ALA A 251 -15.22 1.88 0.74
CA ALA A 251 -15.62 0.78 1.62
C ALA A 251 -14.45 -0.22 1.79
N PRO A 252 -13.96 -0.47 3.02
CA PRO A 252 -12.91 -1.46 3.24
C PRO A 252 -13.41 -2.90 3.03
N VAL A 253 -12.52 -3.81 2.62
CA VAL A 253 -12.83 -5.24 2.52
C VAL A 253 -12.81 -5.91 3.90
N PRO A 254 -13.86 -6.66 4.28
CA PRO A 254 -13.83 -7.45 5.50
C PRO A 254 -12.85 -8.63 5.36
N LEU A 255 -12.19 -9.00 6.45
CA LEU A 255 -11.37 -10.22 6.49
C LEU A 255 -12.27 -11.44 6.72
N SER A 256 -12.15 -12.46 5.86
CA SER A 256 -12.77 -13.76 6.11
C SER A 256 -12.20 -14.38 7.38
N SER A 257 -13.07 -14.98 8.20
CA SER A 257 -12.66 -15.76 9.37
C SER A 257 -12.44 -17.24 9.05
N ALA A 258 -12.96 -17.71 7.92
CA ALA A 258 -12.81 -19.08 7.48
C ALA A 258 -11.46 -19.28 6.79
N ALA A 259 -10.73 -20.32 7.20
CA ALA A 259 -9.54 -20.74 6.46
C ALA A 259 -9.91 -21.10 5.00
N PRO A 260 -9.04 -20.82 4.02
CA PRO A 260 -9.24 -21.32 2.67
C PRO A 260 -9.18 -22.86 2.64
N THR A 261 -9.86 -23.46 1.66
CA THR A 261 -9.83 -24.92 1.47
C THR A 261 -9.12 -25.30 0.17
N ALA A 262 -8.36 -26.39 0.17
CA ALA A 262 -7.74 -26.88 -1.07
C ALA A 262 -8.84 -27.23 -2.10
N GLY A 263 -8.67 -26.76 -3.33
CA GLY A 263 -9.66 -26.85 -4.41
C GLY A 263 -10.65 -25.68 -4.47
N GLU A 264 -10.68 -24.80 -3.46
CA GLU A 264 -11.50 -23.58 -3.47
C GLU A 264 -11.03 -22.63 -4.57
N ALA A 265 -11.99 -21.89 -5.15
CA ALA A 265 -11.69 -20.83 -6.09
C ALA A 265 -11.69 -19.47 -5.38
N LEU A 266 -10.59 -18.73 -5.52
CA LEU A 266 -10.44 -17.36 -5.04
C LEU A 266 -10.20 -16.43 -6.24
N THR A 267 -10.72 -15.21 -6.15
CA THR A 267 -10.43 -14.16 -7.14
C THR A 267 -9.25 -13.34 -6.63
N ALA A 268 -8.11 -13.41 -7.33
CA ALA A 268 -6.98 -12.53 -7.08
C ALA A 268 -7.14 -11.25 -7.91
N VAL A 269 -6.79 -10.12 -7.31
CA VAL A 269 -7.02 -8.79 -7.88
C VAL A 269 -5.76 -7.94 -7.73
N GLY A 270 -5.37 -7.19 -8.75
CA GLY A 270 -4.18 -6.35 -8.66
C GLY A 270 -3.93 -5.41 -9.83
N PHE A 271 -2.82 -4.68 -9.71
CA PHE A 271 -2.27 -3.78 -10.73
C PHE A 271 -0.92 -4.27 -11.27
N GLY A 272 -0.61 -5.56 -11.13
CA GLY A 272 0.62 -6.14 -11.64
C GLY A 272 0.64 -6.22 -13.16
N ARG A 273 1.83 -6.47 -13.71
CA ARG A 273 2.07 -6.75 -15.13
C ARG A 273 1.03 -7.72 -15.67
N THR A 274 0.72 -7.57 -16.96
CA THR A 274 0.01 -8.61 -17.71
C THR A 274 0.97 -9.30 -18.67
N ARG A 275 0.44 -10.14 -19.55
CA ARG A 275 1.20 -10.71 -20.66
C ARG A 275 1.70 -9.65 -21.66
N THR A 276 1.00 -8.51 -21.75
CA THR A 276 1.24 -7.49 -22.79
C THR A 276 1.45 -6.08 -22.24
N GLU A 277 1.17 -5.85 -20.95
CA GLU A 277 1.24 -4.53 -20.34
C GLU A 277 2.21 -4.54 -19.17
N TRP A 278 3.13 -3.58 -19.16
CA TRP A 278 4.23 -3.51 -18.21
C TRP A 278 3.82 -2.93 -16.85
N VAL A 279 3.13 -1.81 -16.81
CA VAL A 279 2.69 -1.21 -15.53
C VAL A 279 1.24 -0.78 -15.69
N PRO A 280 0.27 -1.70 -15.51
CA PRO A 280 -1.12 -1.37 -15.75
C PRO A 280 -1.65 -0.26 -14.85
N SER A 281 -2.46 0.62 -15.44
CA SER A 281 -3.28 1.57 -14.69
C SER A 281 -4.60 0.95 -14.24
N LYS A 282 -5.10 -0.04 -15.01
CA LYS A 282 -6.39 -0.68 -14.80
C LYS A 282 -6.27 -1.86 -13.86
N LEU A 283 -7.17 -1.91 -12.90
CA LEU A 283 -7.37 -3.03 -12.00
C LEU A 283 -7.86 -4.23 -12.81
N HIS A 284 -7.21 -5.36 -12.63
CA HIS A 284 -7.63 -6.61 -13.25
C HIS A 284 -7.76 -7.70 -12.20
N SER A 285 -8.42 -8.79 -12.59
CA SER A 285 -8.63 -9.94 -11.72
C SER A 285 -8.73 -11.23 -12.51
N ALA A 286 -8.39 -12.33 -11.85
CA ALA A 286 -8.59 -13.67 -12.36
C ALA A 286 -8.90 -14.63 -11.21
N THR A 287 -9.52 -15.76 -11.52
CA THR A 287 -9.82 -16.79 -10.55
C THR A 287 -8.71 -17.83 -10.50
N PHE A 288 -8.29 -18.19 -9.30
CA PHE A 288 -7.26 -19.19 -9.02
C PHE A 288 -7.80 -20.28 -8.10
N THR A 289 -7.30 -21.50 -8.29
CA THR A 289 -7.58 -22.65 -7.42
C THR A 289 -6.53 -22.72 -6.32
N VAL A 290 -6.99 -22.79 -5.07
CA VAL A 290 -6.16 -22.96 -3.87
C VAL A 290 -5.60 -24.38 -3.82
N GLY A 291 -4.29 -24.53 -3.62
CA GLY A 291 -3.65 -25.83 -3.39
C GLY A 291 -3.51 -26.16 -1.90
N THR A 292 -2.60 -27.08 -1.58
CA THR A 292 -2.40 -27.53 -0.19
C THR A 292 -1.83 -26.41 0.69
N LEU A 293 -2.55 -26.08 1.77
CA LEU A 293 -2.16 -25.03 2.70
C LEU A 293 -0.90 -25.39 3.49
N THR A 294 -0.12 -24.35 3.81
CA THR A 294 0.88 -24.36 4.89
C THR A 294 0.34 -23.55 6.08
N PRO A 295 1.05 -23.47 7.23
CA PRO A 295 0.60 -22.66 8.36
C PRO A 295 0.38 -21.17 8.05
N THR A 296 1.12 -20.61 7.08
CA THR A 296 1.12 -19.16 6.81
C THR A 296 0.82 -18.81 5.36
N SER A 297 0.75 -19.78 4.44
CA SER A 297 0.54 -19.54 3.02
C SER A 297 -0.26 -20.66 2.35
N PHE A 298 -0.64 -20.43 1.10
CA PHE A 298 -1.15 -21.46 0.20
C PHE A 298 -0.71 -21.19 -1.25
N PRO A 299 -0.43 -22.23 -2.04
CA PRO A 299 -0.18 -22.07 -3.46
C PRO A 299 -1.49 -21.82 -4.23
N MET A 300 -1.37 -21.15 -5.36
CA MET A 300 -2.45 -20.84 -6.28
C MET A 300 -2.09 -21.28 -7.70
N THR A 301 -3.09 -21.77 -8.42
CA THR A 301 -2.99 -22.16 -9.83
C THR A 301 -4.13 -21.55 -10.63
N ALA A 302 -3.88 -21.18 -11.89
CA ALA A 302 -4.89 -20.54 -12.73
C ALA A 302 -6.16 -21.41 -12.85
N LYS A 303 -7.33 -20.79 -12.73
CA LYS A 303 -8.62 -21.44 -12.96
C LYS A 303 -9.37 -20.79 -14.13
N ALA A 304 -9.53 -19.47 -14.08
CA ALA A 304 -10.27 -18.72 -15.08
C ALA A 304 -9.71 -17.28 -15.24
N PRO A 305 -9.24 -16.91 -16.44
CA PRO A 305 -8.96 -17.80 -17.57
C PRO A 305 -7.85 -18.83 -17.23
N ALA A 306 -7.75 -19.91 -18.02
CA ALA A 306 -6.81 -21.00 -17.74
C ALA A 306 -5.33 -20.58 -17.88
N ASP A 307 -5.05 -19.51 -18.62
CA ASP A 307 -3.74 -18.89 -18.79
C ASP A 307 -3.52 -17.68 -17.86
N ALA A 308 -4.40 -17.47 -16.88
CA ALA A 308 -4.22 -16.42 -15.88
C ALA A 308 -2.88 -16.59 -15.14
N THR A 309 -2.23 -15.47 -14.84
CA THR A 309 -0.96 -15.46 -14.12
C THR A 309 -0.97 -14.33 -13.11
N ILE A 310 -0.15 -14.48 -12.08
CA ILE A 310 0.18 -13.43 -11.11
C ILE A 310 1.55 -12.91 -11.52
N CYS A 311 1.72 -11.60 -11.62
CA CYS A 311 2.96 -11.01 -12.10
C CYS A 311 3.54 -9.99 -11.13
N GLN A 312 4.75 -9.53 -11.43
CA GLN A 312 5.34 -8.37 -10.76
C GLN A 312 4.34 -7.20 -10.69
N GLY A 313 4.20 -6.62 -9.49
CA GLY A 313 3.22 -5.60 -9.12
C GLY A 313 1.97 -6.14 -8.43
N ASP A 314 1.65 -7.43 -8.56
CA ASP A 314 0.52 -8.04 -7.85
C ASP A 314 0.85 -8.35 -6.39
N ALA A 315 2.12 -8.39 -5.99
CA ALA A 315 2.51 -8.57 -4.58
C ALA A 315 1.73 -7.61 -3.67
N GLY A 316 1.17 -8.14 -2.60
CA GLY A 316 0.33 -7.42 -1.67
C GLY A 316 -1.14 -7.31 -2.06
N GLY A 317 -1.51 -7.75 -3.26
CA GLY A 317 -2.89 -7.73 -3.76
C GLY A 317 -3.83 -8.69 -3.03
N PRO A 318 -5.13 -8.40 -2.96
CA PRO A 318 -6.10 -9.26 -2.30
C PRO A 318 -6.48 -10.48 -3.15
N ALA A 319 -6.53 -11.64 -2.52
CA ALA A 319 -7.33 -12.78 -2.98
C ALA A 319 -8.61 -12.86 -2.14
N VAL A 320 -9.76 -12.83 -2.81
CA VAL A 320 -11.09 -12.74 -2.18
C VAL A 320 -11.98 -13.92 -2.54
N ARG A 321 -12.92 -14.23 -1.64
CA ARG A 321 -14.10 -15.05 -1.92
C ARG A 321 -15.37 -14.22 -1.76
N THR A 322 -16.51 -14.72 -2.21
CA THR A 322 -17.80 -14.10 -1.93
C THR A 322 -18.40 -14.66 -0.65
N GLU A 323 -18.65 -13.81 0.34
CA GLU A 323 -19.38 -14.12 1.57
C GLU A 323 -20.58 -13.18 1.67
N ASN A 324 -21.80 -13.72 1.83
CA ASN A 324 -23.03 -12.92 1.93
C ASN A 324 -23.20 -11.91 0.77
N GLY A 325 -22.82 -12.31 -0.45
CA GLY A 325 -22.90 -11.46 -1.65
C GLY A 325 -21.86 -10.34 -1.72
N LYS A 326 -20.85 -10.33 -0.84
CA LYS A 326 -19.79 -9.32 -0.81
C LYS A 326 -18.40 -9.97 -0.82
N PRO A 327 -17.36 -9.28 -1.33
CA PRO A 327 -16.00 -9.78 -1.24
C PRO A 327 -15.55 -9.84 0.22
N ALA A 328 -14.91 -10.94 0.59
CA ALA A 328 -14.19 -11.11 1.84
C ALA A 328 -12.75 -11.52 1.52
N LEU A 329 -11.79 -10.84 2.14
CA LEU A 329 -10.37 -11.12 1.96
C LEU A 329 -10.06 -12.52 2.47
N VAL A 330 -9.17 -13.25 1.80
CA VAL A 330 -8.74 -14.61 2.16
C VAL A 330 -7.22 -14.76 2.14
N GLY A 331 -6.60 -14.13 1.14
CA GLY A 331 -5.16 -14.16 0.92
C GLY A 331 -4.62 -12.78 0.56
N ILE A 332 -3.32 -12.63 0.73
CA ILE A 332 -2.54 -11.53 0.18
C ILE A 332 -1.49 -12.13 -0.76
N THR A 333 -1.47 -11.70 -2.01
CA THR A 333 -0.51 -12.17 -3.02
C THR A 333 0.92 -11.96 -2.54
N GLY A 334 1.71 -13.03 -2.52
CA GLY A 334 3.10 -12.96 -2.06
C GLY A 334 4.10 -13.15 -3.20
N ARG A 335 4.08 -14.35 -3.77
CA ARG A 335 5.12 -14.85 -4.68
C ARG A 335 4.52 -15.39 -5.96
N SER A 336 5.28 -15.35 -7.04
CA SER A 336 4.87 -15.92 -8.32
C SER A 336 6.07 -16.36 -9.15
N SER A 337 5.93 -17.47 -9.86
CA SER A 337 6.92 -17.97 -10.81
C SER A 337 7.08 -17.07 -12.04
N GLN A 338 6.18 -16.11 -12.29
CA GLN A 338 6.20 -15.18 -13.43
C GLN A 338 6.00 -15.81 -14.83
N GLY A 339 5.58 -17.08 -14.93
CA GLY A 339 5.27 -17.69 -16.21
C GLY A 339 4.14 -16.97 -16.93
N GLY A 340 4.39 -16.52 -18.16
CA GLY A 340 3.42 -15.78 -18.98
C GLY A 340 3.33 -14.27 -18.73
N CYS A 341 4.14 -13.72 -17.82
CA CYS A 341 4.25 -12.28 -17.56
C CYS A 341 5.17 -11.58 -18.56
N LEU A 342 4.87 -10.32 -18.89
CA LEU A 342 5.73 -9.52 -19.79
C LEU A 342 7.17 -9.38 -19.24
N GLY A 343 8.15 -9.64 -20.10
CA GLY A 343 9.59 -9.57 -19.77
C GLY A 343 10.11 -10.77 -18.95
N SER A 344 9.28 -11.80 -18.73
CA SER A 344 9.69 -13.02 -18.05
C SER A 344 10.18 -14.08 -19.02
N GLY A 345 11.35 -14.66 -18.76
CA GLY A 345 11.92 -15.76 -19.57
C GLY A 345 11.46 -17.16 -19.16
N THR A 346 10.66 -17.29 -18.10
CA THR A 346 10.17 -18.59 -17.60
C THR A 346 8.80 -18.94 -18.17
N THR A 347 8.53 -20.23 -18.33
CA THR A 347 7.21 -20.76 -18.70
C THR A 347 6.48 -21.37 -17.52
N THR A 348 7.15 -21.54 -16.37
CA THR A 348 6.56 -22.12 -15.16
C THR A 348 5.54 -21.15 -14.57
N THR A 349 4.28 -21.60 -14.47
CA THR A 349 3.20 -20.84 -13.84
C THR A 349 2.99 -21.30 -12.40
N GLY A 350 2.45 -20.42 -11.57
CA GLY A 350 2.19 -20.68 -10.16
C GLY A 350 2.40 -19.44 -9.32
N ALA A 351 1.65 -19.34 -8.24
CA ALA A 351 1.75 -18.28 -7.26
C ALA A 351 1.55 -18.81 -5.84
N SER A 352 1.89 -18.01 -4.85
CA SER A 352 1.57 -18.29 -3.45
C SER A 352 1.11 -17.04 -2.74
N ASP A 353 0.05 -17.21 -1.97
CA ASP A 353 -0.57 -16.19 -1.16
C ASP A 353 -0.31 -16.43 0.32
N ILE A 354 -0.24 -15.34 1.07
CA ILE A 354 -0.17 -15.31 2.52
C ILE A 354 -1.58 -15.46 3.08
N ARG A 355 -1.75 -16.40 4.02
CA ARG A 355 -3.01 -16.63 4.72
C ARG A 355 -3.36 -15.44 5.62
N ILE A 356 -4.60 -15.00 5.58
CA ILE A 356 -5.09 -13.97 6.53
C ILE A 356 -5.86 -14.58 7.70
N ASP A 357 -6.31 -15.83 7.61
CA ASP A 357 -7.09 -16.44 8.68
C ASP A 357 -6.23 -16.57 9.96
N GLY A 358 -6.79 -16.20 11.10
CA GLY A 358 -6.04 -16.03 12.36
C GLY A 358 -5.38 -14.66 12.53
N ALA A 359 -5.27 -13.82 11.49
CA ALA A 359 -4.70 -12.48 11.59
C ALA A 359 -5.73 -11.40 11.99
N GLN A 360 -7.01 -11.74 12.14
CA GLN A 360 -8.08 -10.76 12.41
C GLN A 360 -7.90 -10.06 13.76
N ASN A 361 -7.46 -10.80 14.78
CA ASN A 361 -7.18 -10.20 16.09
C ASN A 361 -6.00 -9.23 16.02
N TRP A 362 -4.95 -9.58 15.27
CA TRP A 362 -3.82 -8.69 15.03
C TRP A 362 -4.25 -7.45 14.22
N VAL A 363 -5.00 -7.61 13.13
CA VAL A 363 -5.52 -6.46 12.34
C VAL A 363 -6.40 -5.56 13.21
N LYS A 364 -7.31 -6.14 14.02
CA LYS A 364 -8.11 -5.39 14.99
C LYS A 364 -7.20 -4.62 15.95
N GLN A 365 -6.24 -5.28 16.59
CA GLN A 365 -5.29 -4.64 17.51
C GLN A 365 -4.55 -3.49 16.84
N VAL A 366 -4.00 -3.69 15.63
CA VAL A 366 -3.30 -2.65 14.88
C VAL A 366 -4.21 -1.48 14.52
N ARG A 367 -5.46 -1.74 14.08
CA ARG A 367 -6.45 -0.68 13.84
C ARG A 367 -6.67 0.19 15.08
N PHE A 368 -6.74 -0.44 16.27
CA PHE A 368 -6.90 0.26 17.54
C PHE A 368 -5.62 0.98 18.01
N THR A 369 -4.43 0.74 17.41
CA THR A 369 -3.18 1.42 17.80
C THR A 369 -3.10 2.89 17.39
N THR A 370 -4.07 3.47 16.67
CA THR A 370 -4.27 4.93 16.56
C THR A 370 -5.74 5.23 16.24
N ALA A 371 -6.54 5.50 17.27
CA ALA A 371 -7.97 5.72 17.18
C ALA A 371 -8.35 7.15 17.58
N SER A 372 -9.41 7.68 16.98
CA SER A 372 -10.20 8.74 17.59
C SER A 372 -11.18 8.08 18.55
N ILE A 373 -11.09 8.39 19.84
CA ILE A 373 -11.98 7.83 20.86
C ILE A 373 -13.21 8.74 20.96
N LYS A 374 -14.28 8.42 20.23
CA LYS A 374 -15.49 9.25 20.09
C LYS A 374 -16.58 8.87 21.07
N ASN A 375 -17.05 9.82 21.88
CA ASN A 375 -18.18 9.61 22.78
C ASN A 375 -19.49 9.46 21.97
N VAL A 376 -20.30 8.45 22.30
CA VAL A 376 -21.52 8.12 21.55
C VAL A 376 -22.62 9.16 21.76
N ASN A 377 -22.71 9.77 22.94
CA ASN A 377 -23.71 10.81 23.24
C ASN A 377 -23.39 12.15 22.53
N SER A 378 -22.16 12.64 22.67
CA SER A 378 -21.80 13.97 22.16
C SER A 378 -21.34 13.99 20.70
N ASN A 379 -20.98 12.83 20.13
CA ASN A 379 -20.26 12.71 18.87
C ASN A 379 -18.92 13.46 18.82
N ARG A 380 -18.33 13.76 19.98
CA ARG A 380 -17.02 14.43 20.12
C ARG A 380 -15.92 13.44 20.48
N CYS A 381 -14.69 13.79 20.13
CA CYS A 381 -13.52 12.95 20.30
C CYS A 381 -12.71 13.36 21.53
N LEU A 382 -12.17 12.35 22.21
CA LEU A 382 -11.24 12.50 23.31
C LEU A 382 -10.00 13.27 22.84
N TYR A 383 -9.59 14.31 23.56
CA TYR A 383 -8.43 15.11 23.23
C TYR A 383 -7.71 15.64 24.46
N VAL A 384 -6.45 16.00 24.27
CA VAL A 384 -5.66 16.76 25.25
C VAL A 384 -5.31 18.11 24.64
N PRO A 385 -5.59 19.25 25.28
CA PRO A 385 -5.19 20.55 24.75
C PRO A 385 -3.69 20.61 24.44
N TRP A 386 -3.33 20.77 23.16
CA TRP A 386 -1.94 20.72 22.69
C TRP A 386 -1.03 21.75 23.39
N GLN A 387 -1.58 22.91 23.75
CA GLN A 387 -0.85 24.00 24.44
C GLN A 387 -0.40 23.63 25.86
N THR A 388 -1.06 22.66 26.49
CA THR A 388 -0.83 22.27 27.89
C THR A 388 -0.64 20.76 28.04
N ALA A 389 -0.09 20.09 27.02
CA ALA A 389 0.03 18.64 26.92
C ALA A 389 1.15 17.99 27.80
N GLY A 390 1.43 18.57 28.98
CA GLY A 390 2.34 18.01 29.98
C GLY A 390 1.70 16.89 30.82
N ASN A 391 2.42 16.41 31.83
CA ASN A 391 1.82 15.60 32.89
C ASN A 391 0.70 16.39 33.58
N ASP A 392 -0.30 15.68 34.09
CA ASP A 392 -1.50 16.23 34.74
C ASP A 392 -2.45 17.01 33.82
N ALA A 393 -2.16 17.09 32.51
CA ALA A 393 -3.07 17.71 31.57
C ALA A 393 -4.42 16.97 31.57
N VAL A 394 -5.49 17.75 31.69
CA VAL A 394 -6.87 17.24 31.75
C VAL A 394 -7.30 16.77 30.38
N VAL A 395 -7.80 15.54 30.32
CA VAL A 395 -8.39 15.01 29.09
C VAL A 395 -9.81 15.53 28.96
N LYS A 396 -10.14 15.99 27.76
CA LYS A 396 -11.40 16.63 27.43
C LYS A 396 -11.98 15.98 26.18
N GLN A 397 -13.15 16.45 25.74
CA GLN A 397 -13.65 16.17 24.40
C GLN A 397 -13.74 17.44 23.54
N TYR A 398 -13.60 17.29 22.24
CA TYR A 398 -13.78 18.34 21.25
C TYR A 398 -14.38 17.76 19.98
N ASP A 399 -14.90 18.61 19.09
CA ASP A 399 -15.34 18.18 17.77
C ASP A 399 -14.20 17.40 17.07
N CYS A 400 -14.56 16.24 16.53
CA CYS A 400 -13.61 15.29 15.98
C CYS A 400 -12.88 15.87 14.77
N ALA A 401 -11.56 16.00 14.89
CA ALA A 401 -10.65 16.43 13.84
C ALA A 401 -9.42 15.50 13.86
N PRO A 402 -9.55 14.29 13.26
CA PRO A 402 -8.54 13.23 13.36
C PRO A 402 -7.23 13.54 12.62
N GLU A 403 -7.18 14.64 11.87
CA GLU A 403 -5.95 15.23 11.34
C GLU A 403 -5.03 15.79 12.44
N TYR A 404 -5.54 16.10 13.63
CA TYR A 404 -4.74 16.62 14.75
C TYR A 404 -4.30 15.50 15.69
N ALA A 405 -2.98 15.41 15.92
CA ALA A 405 -2.36 14.37 16.74
C ALA A 405 -2.80 14.41 18.22
N ASP A 406 -3.30 15.55 18.71
CA ASP A 406 -3.77 15.73 20.08
C ASP A 406 -5.16 15.11 20.32
N GLN A 407 -5.89 14.75 19.26
CA GLN A 407 -7.13 13.97 19.31
C GLN A 407 -6.94 12.48 18.97
N LEU A 408 -5.70 12.05 18.67
CA LEU A 408 -5.40 10.67 18.32
C LEU A 408 -4.79 9.93 19.50
N TRP A 409 -5.19 8.67 19.68
CA TRP A 409 -4.78 7.84 20.80
C TRP A 409 -4.31 6.46 20.35
N LYS A 410 -3.13 6.03 20.79
CA LYS A 410 -2.66 4.66 20.63
C LYS A 410 -3.20 3.79 21.75
N VAL A 411 -4.03 2.81 21.42
CA VAL A 411 -4.50 1.81 22.38
C VAL A 411 -3.54 0.61 22.34
N GLU A 412 -2.57 0.61 23.24
CA GLU A 412 -1.42 -0.30 23.25
C GLU A 412 -1.65 -1.42 24.29
N PRO A 413 -1.52 -2.71 23.93
CA PRO A 413 -1.73 -3.80 24.89
C PRO A 413 -0.65 -3.82 25.99
N VAL A 414 -1.05 -4.17 27.21
CA VAL A 414 -0.16 -4.49 28.33
C VAL A 414 -0.48 -5.88 28.90
N ALA A 415 0.41 -6.41 29.74
CA ALA A 415 0.23 -7.73 30.34
C ALA A 415 -1.13 -7.88 31.04
N GLY A 416 -1.73 -9.08 30.95
CA GLY A 416 -3.02 -9.38 31.56
C GLY A 416 -4.26 -8.95 30.74
N GLY A 417 -4.09 -8.64 29.46
CA GLY A 417 -5.21 -8.35 28.55
C GLY A 417 -5.80 -6.95 28.68
N ASN A 418 -5.07 -6.02 29.30
CA ASN A 418 -5.45 -4.61 29.42
C ASN A 418 -4.70 -3.76 28.39
N TYR A 419 -4.96 -2.46 28.39
CA TYR A 419 -4.37 -1.50 27.47
C TYR A 419 -3.84 -0.25 28.19
N GLN A 420 -2.75 0.33 27.69
CA GLN A 420 -2.44 1.74 27.87
C GLN A 420 -3.04 2.54 26.71
N ILE A 421 -3.62 3.70 26.99
CA ILE A 421 -4.20 4.58 25.97
C ILE A 421 -3.32 5.82 25.88
N ARG A 422 -2.43 5.88 24.89
CA ARG A 422 -1.39 6.91 24.77
C ARG A 422 -1.76 8.00 23.78
N ASN A 423 -1.76 9.26 24.18
CA ASN A 423 -2.00 10.38 23.27
C ASN A 423 -0.84 10.49 22.24
N VAL A 424 -1.17 10.65 20.96
CA VAL A 424 -0.18 10.67 19.88
C VAL A 424 0.67 11.95 19.91
N ASN A 425 0.10 13.09 20.29
CA ASN A 425 0.85 14.35 20.39
C ASN A 425 1.82 14.38 21.58
N SER A 426 1.35 14.03 22.78
CA SER A 426 2.17 14.15 24.00
C SER A 426 3.05 12.94 24.30
N ASN A 427 2.77 11.79 23.67
CA ASN A 427 3.36 10.49 23.96
C ASN A 427 3.11 9.98 25.41
N ARG A 428 2.12 10.56 26.11
CA ARG A 428 1.71 10.24 27.49
C ARG A 428 0.44 9.40 27.55
N CYS A 429 0.24 8.68 28.64
CA CYS A 429 -0.84 7.71 28.81
C CYS A 429 -2.02 8.29 29.60
N LEU A 430 -3.22 7.91 29.18
CA LEU A 430 -4.48 8.15 29.87
C LEU A 430 -4.40 7.55 31.27
N TRP A 431 -4.69 8.37 32.27
CA TRP A 431 -4.42 8.07 33.66
C TRP A 431 -5.49 8.67 34.56
N VAL A 432 -5.83 7.95 35.62
CA VAL A 432 -6.65 8.48 36.71
C VAL A 432 -5.80 8.45 37.98
N PRO A 433 -5.65 9.57 38.70
CA PRO A 433 -4.92 9.57 39.97
C PRO A 433 -5.48 8.55 40.96
N TRP A 434 -4.65 7.57 41.34
CA TRP A 434 -5.08 6.47 42.22
C TRP A 434 -5.60 6.95 43.58
N GLN A 435 -5.07 8.07 44.09
CA GLN A 435 -5.47 8.66 45.37
C GLN A 435 -6.91 9.22 45.36
N THR A 436 -7.44 9.55 44.18
CA THR A 436 -8.76 10.19 44.01
C THR A 436 -9.64 9.45 43.00
N ALA A 437 -9.44 8.13 42.84
CA ALA A 437 -10.07 7.30 41.82
C ALA A 437 -11.56 6.93 42.07
N GLY A 438 -12.32 7.82 42.72
CA GLY A 438 -13.77 7.69 42.91
C GLY A 438 -14.57 8.04 41.64
N ASN A 439 -15.90 8.06 41.79
CA ASN A 439 -16.77 8.72 40.80
C ASN A 439 -16.38 10.20 40.68
N ASP A 440 -16.57 10.76 39.50
CA ASP A 440 -16.23 12.15 39.15
C ASP A 440 -14.73 12.46 39.10
N ALA A 441 -13.86 11.48 39.32
CA ALA A 441 -12.42 11.67 39.17
C ALA A 441 -12.09 12.09 37.75
N VAL A 442 -11.31 13.17 37.62
CA VAL A 442 -10.90 13.72 36.33
C VAL A 442 -9.85 12.81 35.70
N VAL A 443 -10.08 12.45 34.45
CA VAL A 443 -9.11 11.69 33.66
C VAL A 443 -8.08 12.66 33.09
N LYS A 444 -6.82 12.31 33.25
CA LYS A 444 -5.66 13.11 32.86
C LYS A 444 -4.74 12.28 31.98
N GLN A 445 -3.65 12.89 31.54
CA GLN A 445 -2.50 12.13 31.02
C GLN A 445 -1.29 12.25 31.96
N TYR A 446 -0.46 11.21 31.94
CA TYR A 446 0.80 11.16 32.66
C TYR A 446 1.82 10.33 31.88
N ASP A 447 3.10 10.47 32.18
CA ASP A 447 4.15 9.63 31.58
C ASP A 447 3.79 8.14 31.73
N CYS A 448 3.92 7.41 30.63
CA CYS A 448 3.48 6.03 30.53
C CYS A 448 4.32 5.11 31.43
N ALA A 449 3.65 4.43 32.35
CA ALA A 449 4.27 3.52 33.29
C ALA A 449 3.46 2.20 33.34
N PRO A 450 3.77 1.22 32.46
CA PRO A 450 2.98 -0.02 32.26
C PRO A 450 3.00 -1.00 33.44
N GLY A 451 3.65 -0.65 34.55
CA GLY A 451 3.61 -1.40 35.80
C GLY A 451 2.42 -1.02 36.71
N TYR A 452 1.70 0.08 36.42
CA TYR A 452 0.66 0.60 37.31
C TYR A 452 -0.75 0.46 36.73
N ALA A 453 -1.64 -0.18 37.50
CA ALA A 453 -3.01 -0.47 37.09
C ALA A 453 -3.89 0.78 36.89
N ASP A 454 -3.51 1.92 37.45
CA ASP A 454 -4.22 3.19 37.31
C ASP A 454 -4.02 3.85 35.93
N GLN A 455 -3.05 3.37 35.14
CA GLN A 455 -2.87 3.66 33.72
C GLN A 455 -3.36 2.54 32.79
N HIS A 456 -3.91 1.46 33.34
CA HIS A 456 -4.41 0.33 32.56
C HIS A 456 -5.92 0.44 32.37
N TRP A 457 -6.37 0.10 31.17
CA TRP A 457 -7.74 0.22 30.74
C TRP A 457 -8.20 -1.08 30.09
N LYS A 458 -9.41 -1.54 30.42
CA LYS A 458 -10.13 -2.56 29.66
C LYS A 458 -10.97 -1.86 28.61
N VAL A 459 -10.89 -2.32 27.37
CA VAL A 459 -11.73 -1.85 26.26
C VAL A 459 -12.76 -2.94 25.98
N GLU A 460 -13.92 -2.81 26.61
CA GLU A 460 -14.93 -3.86 26.70
C GLU A 460 -16.03 -3.63 25.65
N PRO A 461 -16.26 -4.53 24.69
CA PRO A 461 -17.28 -4.35 23.67
C PRO A 461 -18.69 -4.41 24.26
N VAL A 462 -19.60 -3.58 23.76
CA VAL A 462 -21.03 -3.59 24.07
C VAL A 462 -21.86 -3.68 22.78
N ALA A 463 -23.16 -3.93 22.91
CA ALA A 463 -24.07 -4.04 21.76
C ALA A 463 -24.02 -2.78 20.86
N GLY A 464 -24.19 -2.98 19.55
CA GLY A 464 -24.17 -1.89 18.56
C GLY A 464 -22.76 -1.43 18.15
N GLY A 465 -21.71 -2.19 18.49
CA GLY A 465 -20.33 -1.90 18.06
C GLY A 465 -19.65 -0.78 18.84
N ASN A 466 -20.17 -0.45 20.03
CA ASN A 466 -19.55 0.52 20.93
C ASN A 466 -18.72 -0.20 22.01
N TYR A 467 -18.00 0.58 22.82
CA TYR A 467 -17.15 0.08 23.89
C TYR A 467 -17.35 0.85 25.20
N GLN A 468 -17.20 0.16 26.33
CA GLN A 468 -16.88 0.78 27.61
C GLN A 468 -15.37 0.75 27.82
N ILE A 469 -14.80 1.88 28.25
CA ILE A 469 -13.36 1.99 28.56
C ILE A 469 -13.23 2.04 30.08
N ARG A 470 -12.89 0.92 30.73
CA ARG A 470 -12.87 0.76 32.18
C ARG A 470 -11.46 0.84 32.74
N ASN A 471 -11.21 1.74 33.69
CA ASN A 471 -9.94 1.78 34.39
C ASN A 471 -9.75 0.54 35.28
N VAL A 472 -8.60 -0.11 35.20
CA VAL A 472 -8.33 -1.38 35.90
C VAL A 472 -8.20 -1.19 37.41
N ASN A 473 -7.66 -0.06 37.87
CA ASN A 473 -7.51 0.22 39.29
C ASN A 473 -8.86 0.56 39.96
N SER A 474 -9.69 1.42 39.34
CA SER A 474 -10.94 1.89 39.95
C SER A 474 -12.17 1.03 39.64
N ASN A 475 -12.09 0.18 38.61
CA ASN A 475 -13.23 -0.53 38.00
C ASN A 475 -14.35 0.37 37.46
N ARG A 476 -14.08 1.66 37.27
CA ARG A 476 -15.00 2.67 36.72
C ARG A 476 -14.75 2.94 35.24
N CYS A 477 -15.77 3.42 34.55
CA CYS A 477 -15.75 3.65 33.11
C CYS A 477 -15.53 5.12 32.76
N LEU A 478 -14.82 5.34 31.67
CA LEU A 478 -14.63 6.65 31.04
C LEU A 478 -15.98 7.25 30.67
N TRP A 479 -16.21 8.48 31.10
CA TRP A 479 -17.52 9.12 31.08
C TRP A 479 -17.40 10.62 30.83
N VAL A 480 -18.35 11.16 30.06
CA VAL A 480 -18.53 12.61 29.90
C VAL A 480 -19.85 13.00 30.54
N PRO A 481 -19.88 13.96 31.49
CA PRO A 481 -21.14 14.43 32.05
C PRO A 481 -22.10 14.95 30.98
N TRP A 482 -23.26 14.30 30.84
CA TRP A 482 -24.23 14.62 29.79
C TRP A 482 -24.70 16.08 29.82
N GLN A 483 -24.80 16.69 31.01
CA GLN A 483 -25.24 18.07 31.21
C GLN A 483 -24.24 19.10 30.64
N THR A 484 -22.98 18.72 30.46
CA THR A 484 -21.90 19.61 30.01
C THR A 484 -21.16 19.06 28.80
N ALA A 485 -21.80 18.23 27.98
CA ALA A 485 -21.19 17.48 26.87
C ALA A 485 -20.83 18.30 25.60
N GLY A 486 -20.50 19.59 25.77
CA GLY A 486 -19.97 20.46 24.71
C GLY A 486 -18.48 20.23 24.42
N ASN A 487 -17.91 21.08 23.57
CA ASN A 487 -16.47 21.21 23.44
C ASN A 487 -15.87 21.61 24.80
N ASP A 488 -14.67 21.14 25.07
CA ASP A 488 -13.95 21.34 26.32
C ASP A 488 -14.55 20.66 27.56
N ALA A 489 -15.59 19.84 27.40
CA ALA A 489 -16.10 19.06 28.51
C ALA A 489 -15.02 18.14 29.06
N VAL A 490 -14.83 18.18 30.38
CA VAL A 490 -13.84 17.37 31.09
C VAL A 490 -14.29 15.91 31.09
N VAL A 491 -13.41 15.02 30.65
CA VAL A 491 -13.65 13.58 30.74
C VAL A 491 -13.30 13.10 32.15
N LYS A 492 -14.22 12.32 32.71
CA LYS A 492 -14.14 11.80 34.07
C LYS A 492 -14.31 10.28 34.03
N GLN A 493 -14.28 9.64 35.19
CA GLN A 493 -14.78 8.28 35.35
C GLN A 493 -16.00 8.22 36.26
N TYR A 494 -16.86 7.24 36.00
CA TYR A 494 -18.05 6.95 36.79
C TYR A 494 -18.32 5.44 36.81
N ASP A 495 -19.18 4.98 37.72
CA ASP A 495 -19.59 3.57 37.75
C ASP A 495 -20.17 3.15 36.39
N CYS A 496 -19.71 1.99 35.92
CA CYS A 496 -19.98 1.49 34.57
C CYS A 496 -21.44 1.09 34.40
N ASP A 497 -22.13 1.72 33.45
CA ASP A 497 -23.47 1.32 33.00
C ASP A 497 -23.60 1.50 31.49
N SER A 498 -23.61 0.37 30.77
CA SER A 498 -23.61 0.33 29.31
C SER A 498 -24.91 0.79 28.66
N ARG A 499 -25.94 1.13 29.44
CA ARG A 499 -27.21 1.67 28.93
C ARG A 499 -27.10 3.16 28.58
N TYR A 500 -26.12 3.87 29.15
CA TYR A 500 -25.98 5.31 28.95
C TYR A 500 -24.93 5.63 27.88
N ALA A 501 -25.36 6.32 26.82
CA ALA A 501 -24.51 6.66 25.67
C ALA A 501 -23.33 7.59 26.01
N ASP A 502 -23.40 8.32 27.12
CA ASP A 502 -22.34 9.20 27.60
C ASP A 502 -21.17 8.45 28.26
N GLN A 503 -21.32 7.14 28.51
CA GLN A 503 -20.27 6.21 28.90
C GLN A 503 -19.79 5.27 27.76
N LEU A 504 -20.39 5.40 26.58
CA LEU A 504 -20.06 4.56 25.43
C LEU A 504 -19.15 5.29 24.45
N TRP A 505 -18.19 4.56 23.89
CA TRP A 505 -17.17 5.09 23.01
C TRP A 505 -17.08 4.28 21.71
N LYS A 506 -16.79 4.97 20.61
CA LYS A 506 -16.37 4.39 19.33
C LYS A 506 -14.87 4.61 19.19
N LEU A 507 -14.16 3.55 18.80
CA LEU A 507 -12.72 3.57 18.54
C LEU A 507 -12.44 3.30 17.07
#